data_AF-X8INP1-F1
#
_entry.id   AF-X8INP1-F1
#
_cell.length_a   1.000
_cell.length_b   1.000
_cell.length_c   1.000
_cell.angle_alpha   90.00
_cell.angle_beta   90.00
_cell.angle_gamma   90.00
#
_symmetry.space_group_name_H-M   'P 1'
#
loop_
_entity.id
_entity.type
_entity.pdbx_description
1 polymer ?
#
loop_
_entity_poly.entity_id
_entity_poly.type
_entity_poly.pdbx_seq_one_letter_code
_entity_poly.pdbx_strand_id
1 'polypeptide(L)'
;MLSNVLEKFVPFLYNEDVDLDNPQGDIMIEFWTDTAGQDVVIELDGICGRHDLYKKLYDWWDSYDAEEEFELWYPMHGKRGVPDSPYTLLQDLEEVGRTVYELLDDIKREIYQG
;
A
#
# COMPACT_ATOMS: atom_id res chain seq x y z
N MET A 1 -15.95 8.59 5.38
CA MET A 1 -14.88 9.28 6.14
C MET A 1 -13.58 8.62 5.75
N LEU A 2 -12.56 9.40 5.44
CA LEU A 2 -11.29 8.90 4.93
C LEU A 2 -10.57 8.03 5.97
N SER A 3 -10.77 8.33 7.26
CA SER A 3 -10.31 7.49 8.37
C SER A 3 -10.77 6.03 8.25
N ASN A 4 -12.06 5.79 7.97
CA ASN A 4 -12.61 4.44 7.84
C ASN A 4 -12.07 3.66 6.64
N VAL A 5 -11.54 4.35 5.63
CA VAL A 5 -10.86 3.71 4.50
C VAL A 5 -9.47 3.31 4.95
N LEU A 6 -8.70 4.25 5.46
CA LEU A 6 -7.31 4.01 5.87
C LEU A 6 -7.22 2.97 6.99
N GLU A 7 -8.13 2.96 7.97
CA GLU A 7 -8.19 1.94 9.03
C GLU A 7 -8.42 0.51 8.51
N LYS A 8 -9.03 0.32 7.32
CA LYS A 8 -9.22 -1.02 6.74
C LYS A 8 -7.96 -1.58 6.13
N PHE A 9 -7.16 -0.71 5.53
CA PHE A 9 -5.97 -1.09 4.79
C PHE A 9 -4.72 -0.96 5.65
N VAL A 10 -4.75 -0.18 6.73
CA VAL A 10 -3.58 0.21 7.50
C VAL A 10 -3.76 -0.15 8.97
N PRO A 11 -3.31 -1.34 9.42
CA PRO A 11 -3.20 -1.65 10.85
C PRO A 11 -2.27 -0.67 11.61
N PHE A 12 -1.30 -0.04 10.94
CA PHE A 12 -0.32 0.87 11.54
C PHE A 12 -0.16 2.16 10.73
N LEU A 13 -0.91 3.22 11.06
CA LEU A 13 -0.57 4.58 10.65
C LEU A 13 0.47 5.09 11.65
N TYR A 14 1.73 5.26 11.24
CA TYR A 14 2.83 5.61 12.16
C TYR A 14 2.80 7.06 12.69
N ASN A 15 1.67 7.75 12.57
CA ASN A 15 1.45 9.04 13.21
C ASN A 15 0.11 8.99 13.94
N GLU A 16 0.17 8.79 15.27
CA GLU A 16 -1.00 8.74 16.17
C GLU A 16 -1.83 10.04 16.19
N ASP A 17 -1.34 11.12 15.54
CA ASP A 17 -1.96 12.45 15.47
C ASP A 17 -2.35 12.92 14.04
N VAL A 18 -2.33 12.05 13.01
CA VAL A 18 -2.78 12.47 11.67
C VAL A 18 -4.30 12.57 11.62
N ASP A 19 -4.81 13.79 11.41
CA ASP A 19 -6.19 14.02 11.01
C ASP A 19 -6.40 13.40 9.62
N LEU A 20 -6.97 12.21 9.56
CA LEU A 20 -7.18 11.50 8.30
C LEU A 20 -8.23 12.17 7.41
N ASP A 21 -9.08 13.06 7.94
CA ASP A 21 -9.98 13.88 7.12
C ASP A 21 -9.27 15.14 6.57
N ASN A 22 -8.07 15.47 7.07
CA ASN A 22 -7.20 16.52 6.54
C ASN A 22 -5.71 16.18 6.74
N PRO A 23 -5.20 15.16 6.02
CA PRO A 23 -3.89 14.57 6.30
C PRO A 23 -2.77 15.57 6.05
N GLN A 24 -1.82 15.68 6.98
CA GLN A 24 -0.68 16.58 6.89
C GLN A 24 0.59 15.92 7.45
N GLY A 25 1.73 16.22 6.82
CA GLY A 25 3.03 15.68 7.23
C GLY A 25 3.34 14.33 6.59
N ASP A 26 4.21 13.55 7.22
CA ASP A 26 4.66 12.27 6.67
C ASP A 26 3.68 11.16 7.07
N ILE A 27 3.27 10.35 6.10
CA ILE A 27 2.31 9.26 6.27
C ILE A 27 2.93 7.96 5.80
N MET A 28 2.87 6.95 6.66
CA MET A 28 3.25 5.58 6.34
C MET A 28 2.00 4.72 6.29
N ILE A 29 1.86 3.95 5.21
CA ILE A 29 0.78 3.00 4.99
C ILE A 29 1.44 1.62 4.99
N GLU A 30 1.05 0.77 5.93
CA GLU A 30 1.56 -0.60 6.07
C GLU A 30 0.40 -1.59 5.93
N PHE A 31 0.57 -2.66 5.14
CA PHE A 31 -0.38 -3.76 5.04
C PHE A 31 0.30 -5.10 4.74
N TRP A 32 -0.45 -6.18 4.96
CA TRP A 32 0.03 -7.56 4.80
C TRP A 32 -0.79 -8.25 3.72
N THR A 33 -0.14 -9.01 2.85
CA THR A 33 -0.85 -9.88 1.91
C THR A 33 -1.30 -11.17 2.59
N ASP A 34 -2.47 -11.68 2.22
CA ASP A 34 -2.97 -12.97 2.72
C ASP A 34 -2.32 -14.16 1.99
N THR A 35 -1.84 -13.96 0.74
CA THR A 35 -1.29 -15.04 -0.09
C THR A 35 0.03 -15.58 0.45
N ALA A 36 1.02 -14.72 0.70
CA ALA A 36 2.32 -15.13 1.25
C ALA A 36 2.79 -14.32 2.47
N GLY A 37 1.98 -13.40 2.98
CA GLY A 37 2.32 -12.64 4.18
C GLY A 37 3.43 -11.62 3.93
N GLN A 38 3.55 -11.11 2.70
CA GLN A 38 4.43 -10.01 2.40
C GLN A 38 3.98 -8.78 3.18
N ASP A 39 4.95 -8.16 3.83
CA ASP A 39 4.81 -6.88 4.52
C ASP A 39 5.10 -5.76 3.51
N VAL A 40 4.11 -4.92 3.24
CA VAL A 40 4.19 -3.80 2.29
C VAL A 40 4.15 -2.49 3.05
N VAL A 41 5.21 -1.70 2.90
CA VAL A 41 5.35 -0.37 3.50
C VAL A 41 5.44 0.69 2.42
N ILE A 42 4.53 1.68 2.48
CA ILE A 42 4.49 2.83 1.58
C ILE A 42 4.75 4.08 2.41
N GLU A 43 5.87 4.74 2.13
CA GLU A 43 6.29 5.98 2.80
C GLU A 43 5.96 7.19 1.92
N LEU A 44 5.09 8.08 2.41
CA LEU A 44 4.65 9.27 1.69
C LEU A 44 4.99 10.54 2.50
N ASP A 45 6.02 11.26 2.06
CA ASP A 45 6.49 12.45 2.77
C ASP A 45 5.69 13.71 2.45
N GLY A 46 5.57 14.62 3.40
CA GLY A 46 5.10 15.99 3.19
C GLY A 46 3.72 16.11 2.55
N ILE A 47 2.78 15.27 2.99
CA ILE A 47 1.37 15.32 2.58
C ILE A 47 0.77 16.68 2.98
N CYS A 48 0.00 17.28 2.06
CA CYS A 48 -0.72 18.54 2.28
C CYS A 48 -2.21 18.43 1.89
N GLY A 49 -2.94 17.55 2.57
CA GLY A 49 -4.37 17.34 2.41
C GLY A 49 -4.73 16.15 1.51
N ARG A 50 -6.04 15.82 1.45
CA ARG A 50 -6.55 14.59 0.84
C ARG A 50 -6.17 14.39 -0.63
N HIS A 51 -6.22 15.47 -1.42
CA HIS A 51 -5.88 15.41 -2.84
C HIS A 51 -4.39 15.13 -3.06
N ASP A 52 -3.53 15.67 -2.20
CA ASP A 52 -2.09 15.45 -2.26
C ASP A 52 -1.73 14.04 -1.79
N LEU A 53 -2.40 13.53 -0.75
CA LEU A 53 -2.31 12.11 -0.36
C LEU A 53 -2.66 11.17 -1.52
N TYR A 54 -3.82 11.39 -2.16
CA TYR A 54 -4.23 10.58 -3.31
C TYR A 54 -3.19 10.63 -4.44
N LYS A 55 -2.71 11.84 -4.76
CA LYS A 55 -1.72 12.02 -5.82
C LYS A 55 -0.42 11.29 -5.50
N LYS A 56 0.12 11.43 -4.30
CA LYS A 56 1.40 10.81 -3.93
C LYS A 56 1.31 9.29 -3.84
N LEU A 57 0.18 8.75 -3.35
CA LEU A 57 -0.07 7.31 -3.40
C LEU A 57 -0.18 6.81 -4.85
N TYR A 58 -0.84 7.57 -5.72
CA TYR A 58 -0.91 7.24 -7.14
C TYR A 58 0.46 7.29 -7.80
N ASP A 59 1.26 8.32 -7.54
CA ASP A 59 2.62 8.46 -8.06
C ASP A 59 3.53 7.32 -7.56
N TRP A 60 3.38 6.88 -6.29
CA TRP A 60 4.06 5.70 -5.76
C TRP A 60 3.67 4.44 -6.54
N TRP A 61 2.36 4.22 -6.73
CA TRP A 61 1.86 3.05 -7.46
C TRP A 61 2.29 3.04 -8.94
N ASP A 62 2.29 4.19 -9.60
CA ASP A 62 2.75 4.32 -11.00
C ASP A 62 4.26 4.03 -11.15
N SER A 63 5.02 4.19 -10.05
CA SER A 63 6.44 3.85 -9.99
C SER A 63 6.74 2.43 -9.49
N TYR A 64 5.75 1.72 -8.97
CA TYR A 64 5.94 0.38 -8.41
C TYR A 64 6.19 -0.64 -9.52
N ASP A 65 7.33 -1.32 -9.46
CA ASP A 65 7.76 -2.32 -10.42
C ASP A 65 7.66 -3.74 -9.82
N ALA A 66 6.55 -4.41 -10.13
CA ALA A 66 6.32 -5.78 -9.70
C ALA A 66 7.32 -6.79 -10.31
N GLU A 67 7.89 -6.49 -11.49
CA GLU A 67 8.89 -7.35 -12.11
C GLU A 67 10.22 -7.25 -11.35
N GLU A 68 10.66 -6.02 -11.02
CA GLU A 68 11.85 -5.79 -10.19
C GLU A 68 11.72 -6.48 -8.82
N GLU A 69 10.55 -6.37 -8.19
CA GLU A 69 10.32 -7.03 -6.90
C GLU A 69 10.31 -8.56 -7.03
N PHE A 70 9.70 -9.11 -8.08
CA PHE A 70 9.78 -10.54 -8.35
C PHE A 70 11.23 -11.01 -8.52
N GLU A 71 12.03 -10.28 -9.29
CA GLU A 71 13.45 -10.58 -9.51
C GLU A 71 14.28 -10.53 -8.21
N LEU A 72 13.90 -9.66 -7.27
CA LEU A 72 14.52 -9.57 -5.95
C LEU A 72 14.25 -10.82 -5.10
N TRP A 73 12.99 -11.27 -5.05
CA TRP A 73 12.57 -12.36 -4.17
C TRP A 73 12.78 -13.75 -4.77
N TYR A 74 12.69 -13.87 -6.09
CA TYR A 74 12.80 -15.15 -6.79
C TYR A 74 14.07 -15.94 -6.41
N PRO A 75 15.29 -15.40 -6.34
CA PRO A 75 16.47 -16.16 -5.92
C PRO A 75 16.41 -16.75 -4.50
N MET A 76 15.51 -16.21 -3.66
CA MET A 76 15.32 -16.58 -2.26
C MET A 76 14.13 -17.52 -2.03
N HIS A 77 13.36 -17.87 -3.07
CA HIS A 77 12.18 -18.75 -2.95
C HIS A 77 12.48 -20.04 -2.16
N GLY A 78 11.57 -20.38 -1.26
CA GLY A 78 11.67 -21.55 -0.36
C GLY A 78 12.67 -21.38 0.79
N LYS A 79 13.17 -20.15 1.02
CA LYS A 79 14.10 -19.83 2.10
C LYS A 79 13.65 -18.57 2.83
N ARG A 80 13.98 -18.49 4.13
CA ARG A 80 13.81 -17.27 4.95
C ARG A 80 12.40 -16.69 4.94
N GLY A 81 11.37 -17.54 4.85
CA GLY A 81 9.97 -17.11 4.81
C GLY A 81 9.43 -16.76 3.43
N VAL A 82 10.30 -16.70 2.40
CA VAL A 82 9.87 -16.49 1.01
C VAL A 82 9.16 -17.75 0.50
N PRO A 83 8.00 -17.62 -0.18
CA PRO A 83 7.28 -18.75 -0.78
C PRO A 83 8.19 -19.67 -1.58
N ASP A 84 7.95 -20.98 -1.50
CA ASP A 84 8.70 -21.99 -2.26
C ASP A 84 8.31 -22.05 -3.74
N SER A 85 7.13 -21.54 -4.06
CA SER A 85 6.57 -21.49 -5.39
C SER A 85 6.72 -20.10 -6.02
N PRO A 86 7.38 -19.98 -7.18
CA PRO A 86 7.38 -18.75 -7.97
C PRO A 86 5.97 -18.28 -8.34
N TYR A 87 5.03 -19.22 -8.49
CA TYR A 87 3.64 -18.88 -8.74
C TYR A 87 3.00 -18.19 -7.54
N THR A 88 3.31 -18.62 -6.32
CA THR A 88 2.81 -17.96 -5.11
C THR A 88 3.40 -16.56 -4.94
N LEU A 89 4.68 -16.35 -5.30
CA LEU A 89 5.27 -15.01 -5.36
C LEU A 89 4.50 -14.09 -6.32
N LEU A 90 4.19 -14.57 -7.53
CA LEU A 90 3.43 -13.77 -8.50
C LEU A 90 2.02 -13.43 -7.98
N GLN A 91 1.34 -14.40 -7.37
CA GLN A 91 0.02 -14.16 -6.78
C GLN A 91 0.07 -13.13 -5.65
N ASP A 92 1.15 -13.12 -4.88
CA ASP A 92 1.35 -12.15 -3.80
C ASP A 92 1.51 -10.72 -4.35
N LEU A 93 2.31 -10.56 -5.40
CA LEU A 93 2.49 -9.27 -6.08
C LEU A 93 1.19 -8.79 -6.78
N GLU A 94 0.41 -9.72 -7.34
CA GLU A 94 -0.94 -9.42 -7.85
C GLU A 94 -1.87 -8.93 -6.72
N GLU A 95 -1.75 -9.51 -5.53
CA GLU A 95 -2.52 -9.09 -4.35
C GLU A 95 -2.11 -7.70 -3.85
N VAL A 96 -0.81 -7.38 -3.83
CA VAL A 96 -0.31 -6.01 -3.56
C VAL A 96 -1.00 -5.02 -4.49
N GLY A 97 -0.97 -5.28 -5.80
CA GLY A 97 -1.57 -4.38 -6.78
C GLY A 97 -3.08 -4.21 -6.63
N ARG A 98 -3.80 -5.30 -6.35
CA ARG A 98 -5.24 -5.24 -6.08
C ARG A 98 -5.54 -4.39 -4.85
N THR A 99 -4.80 -4.58 -3.75
CA THR A 99 -5.00 -3.85 -2.50
C THR A 99 -4.71 -2.36 -2.67
N VAL A 100 -3.63 -2.00 -3.35
CA VAL A 100 -3.29 -0.58 -3.63
C VAL A 100 -4.34 0.06 -4.55
N TYR A 101 -4.83 -0.67 -5.55
CA TYR A 101 -5.90 -0.17 -6.42
C TYR A 101 -7.21 0.05 -5.67
N GLU A 102 -7.61 -0.88 -4.80
CA GLU A 102 -8.79 -0.76 -3.94
C GLU A 102 -8.66 0.48 -3.03
N LEU A 103 -7.49 0.68 -2.41
CA LEU A 103 -7.19 1.85 -1.59
C LEU A 103 -7.31 3.16 -2.40
N LEU A 104 -6.71 3.23 -3.59
CA LEU A 104 -6.80 4.40 -4.48
C LEU A 104 -8.25 4.70 -4.86
N ASP A 105 -9.06 3.69 -5.21
CA ASP A 105 -10.45 3.88 -5.58
C ASP A 105 -11.30 4.36 -4.39
N ASP A 106 -11.10 3.80 -3.19
CA ASP A 106 -11.81 4.22 -1.99
C ASP A 106 -11.45 5.66 -1.57
N ILE A 107 -10.17 6.04 -1.59
CA ILE A 107 -9.74 7.43 -1.34
C ILE A 107 -10.39 8.38 -2.37
N LYS A 108 -10.38 7.99 -3.66
CA LYS A 108 -10.98 8.79 -4.72
C LYS A 108 -12.49 8.99 -4.49
N ARG A 109 -13.22 7.95 -4.10
CA ARG A 109 -14.66 8.06 -3.80
C ARG A 109 -14.91 9.03 -2.64
N GLU A 110 -14.14 8.95 -1.58
CA GLU A 110 -14.24 9.87 -0.44
C GLU A 110 -13.93 11.33 -0.80
N ILE A 111 -13.02 11.57 -1.75
CA ILE A 111 -12.67 12.93 -2.19
C ILE A 111 -13.75 13.54 -3.11
N TYR A 112 -14.27 12.75 -4.06
CA TYR A 112 -15.09 13.28 -5.16
C TYR A 112 -16.59 12.96 -5.05
N GLN A 113 -16.99 12.05 -4.17
CA GLN A 113 -18.39 11.64 -4.00
C GLN A 113 -18.89 11.80 -2.55
N GLY A 114 -17.98 12.08 -1.60
CA GLY A 114 -18.27 12.35 -0.19
C GLY A 114 -18.51 13.82 0.13
#